data_AF-A0A7W7D7T7-F1
#
_entry.id   AF-A0A7W7D7T7-F1
#
_cell.length_a   1.000
_cell.length_b   1.000
_cell.length_c   1.000
_cell.angle_alpha   90.00
_cell.angle_beta   90.00
_cell.angle_gamma   90.00
#
_symmetry.space_group_name_H-M   'P 1'
#
loop_
_entity.id
_entity.type
_entity.pdbx_description
1 polymer ?
#
loop_
_entity_poly.entity_id
_entity_poly.type
_entity_poly.pdbx_seq_one_letter_code
_entity_poly.pdbx_strand_id
1 'polypeptide(L)' 'MTVTTIKVPKSTRDRLHRLAAADGLTLAQEIDKLIDQHAPRPKPSIGGFRSARPLSAEEIDAELIEGFGAP' A
#
# COMPACT_ATOMS: atom_id res chain seq x y z
N MET A 1 -0.88 11.76 15.70
CA MET A 1 -1.85 12.30 14.72
C MET A 1 -1.44 13.73 14.40
N THR A 2 -0.98 13.99 13.19
CA THR A 2 -0.66 15.35 12.73
C THR A 2 -1.89 15.94 12.05
N VAL A 3 -2.37 17.07 12.55
CA VAL A 3 -3.49 17.78 11.92
C VAL A 3 -2.91 18.76 10.91
N THR A 4 -3.24 18.55 9.63
CA THR A 4 -2.75 19.40 8.53
C THR A 4 -3.92 20.16 7.92
N THR A 5 -3.83 21.48 7.89
CA THR A 5 -4.82 22.34 7.22
C THR A 5 -4.38 22.61 5.79
N ILE A 6 -5.18 22.18 4.82
CA ILE A 6 -4.95 22.43 3.39
C ILE A 6 -6.10 23.22 2.80
N LYS A 7 -5.78 24.13 1.87
CA LYS A 7 -6.80 24.81 1.06
C LYS A 7 -7.18 23.91 -0.11
N VAL A 8 -8.47 23.61 -0.22
CA VAL A 8 -8.98 22.70 -1.25
C VAL A 8 -10.01 23.45 -2.11
N PRO A 9 -9.94 23.39 -3.45
CA PRO A 9 -10.98 23.93 -4.31
C PRO A 9 -12.35 23.31 -3.99
N LYS A 10 -13.42 24.10 -4.15
CA LYS A 10 -14.80 23.65 -3.87
C LYS A 10 -15.18 22.40 -4.67
N SER A 11 -14.83 22.35 -5.95
CA SER A 11 -15.08 21.21 -6.83
C SER A 11 -14.47 19.92 -6.30
N THR A 12 -13.23 19.98 -5.79
CA THR A 12 -12.53 18.85 -5.19
C THR A 12 -13.20 18.42 -3.89
N ARG A 13 -13.55 19.36 -3.01
CA ARG A 13 -14.25 19.08 -1.76
C ARG A 13 -15.60 18.39 -2.00
N ASP A 14 -16.38 18.90 -2.95
CA ASP A 14 -17.70 18.34 -3.27
C ASP A 14 -17.58 16.93 -3.91
N ARG A 15 -16.48 16.65 -4.61
CA ARG A 15 -16.16 15.29 -5.08
C ARG A 15 -15.79 14.35 -3.93
N LEU A 16 -14.99 14.80 -2.96
CA LEU A 16 -14.63 14.01 -1.78
C LEU A 16 -15.86 13.65 -0.93
N HIS A 17 -16.79 14.58 -0.75
CA HIS A 17 -18.04 14.29 -0.05
C HIS A 17 -18.88 13.21 -0.75
N ARG A 18 -18.92 13.22 -2.09
CA ARG A 18 -19.63 12.17 -2.85
C ARG A 18 -18.97 10.80 -2.72
N LEU A 19 -17.63 10.76 -2.72
CA LEU A 19 -16.86 9.52 -2.50
C LEU A 19 -17.11 8.96 -1.10
N ALA A 20 -17.01 9.80 -0.07
CA ALA A 20 -17.26 9.39 1.31
C ALA A 20 -18.69 8.84 1.49
N ALA A 21 -19.70 9.48 0.87
CA ALA A 21 -21.07 9.00 0.90
C ALA A 21 -21.27 7.67 0.16
N ALA A 22 -20.58 7.45 -0.96
CA ALA A 22 -20.63 6.20 -1.71
C ALA A 22 -20.01 5.03 -0.93
N ASP A 23 -18.95 5.31 -0.18
CA ASP A 23 -18.24 4.31 0.62
C ASP A 23 -18.79 4.15 2.04
N GLY A 24 -19.79 4.96 2.43
CA GLY A 24 -20.36 4.97 3.78
C GLY A 24 -19.39 5.44 4.86
N LEU A 25 -18.35 6.18 4.47
CA LEU A 25 -17.28 6.67 5.35
C LEU A 25 -17.48 8.14 5.70
N THR A 26 -16.85 8.56 6.80
CA THR A 26 -16.67 9.99 7.07
C THR A 26 -15.66 10.58 6.08
N LEU A 27 -15.74 11.90 5.86
CA LEU A 27 -14.80 12.60 4.99
C LEU A 27 -13.33 12.40 5.43
N ALA A 28 -13.07 12.39 6.74
CA ALA A 28 -11.72 12.17 7.26
C ALA A 28 -11.19 10.76 6.92
N GLN A 29 -12.02 9.74 7.14
CA GLN A 29 -11.66 8.35 6.83
C GLN A 29 -11.44 8.13 5.32
N GLU A 30 -12.26 8.76 4.48
CA GLU A 30 -12.09 8.68 3.03
C GLU A 30 -10.78 9.36 2.58
N ILE A 31 -10.43 10.49 3.20
CA ILE A 31 -9.13 11.15 2.94
C ILE A 31 -7.97 10.25 3.38
N ASP A 32 -8.04 9.64 4.56
CA ASP A 32 -6.99 8.73 5.06
C ASP A 32 -6.83 7.52 4.12
N LYS A 33 -7.94 6.90 3.68
CA LYS A 33 -7.94 5.82 2.70
C LYS A 33 -7.29 6.23 1.38
N LEU A 34 -7.61 7.42 0.87
CA LEU A 34 -7.01 7.95 -0.36
C LEU A 34 -5.50 8.20 -0.20
N ILE A 35 -5.08 8.71 0.95
CA ILE A 35 -3.66 8.90 1.27
C ILE A 35 -2.96 7.54 1.30
N ASP A 36 -3.51 6.53 1.96
CA ASP A 36 -2.90 5.20 2.03
C ASP A 36 -2.80 4.52 0.65
N GLN A 37 -3.81 4.69 -0.20
CA GLN A 37 -3.82 4.14 -1.55
C GLN A 37 -2.79 4.80 -2.48
N HIS A 38 -2.59 6.11 -2.33
CA HIS A 38 -1.68 6.89 -3.18
C HIS A 38 -0.32 7.17 -2.54
N ALA A 39 -0.12 6.75 -1.29
CA ALA A 39 1.17 6.82 -0.63
C ALA A 39 2.19 6.03 -1.46
N PRO A 40 3.39 6.58 -1.70
CA PRO A 40 4.47 5.82 -2.30
C PRO A 40 4.67 4.55 -1.47
N ARG A 41 4.44 3.38 -2.08
CA ARG A 41 4.74 2.12 -1.40
C ARG A 41 6.23 2.17 -1.02
N PRO A 42 6.58 1.92 0.26
CA PRO A 42 7.97 1.84 0.63
C PRO A 42 8.64 0.79 -0.27
N LYS A 43 9.79 1.14 -0.84
CA LYS A 43 10.58 0.19 -1.63
C LYS A 43 10.77 -1.06 -0.74
N PRO A 44 10.43 -2.27 -1.20
CA PRO A 44 10.59 -3.46 -0.38
C PRO A 44 12.05 -3.51 0.07
N SER A 45 12.28 -3.42 1.38
CA SER A 45 13.61 -3.55 1.98
C SER A 45 14.15 -4.96 1.80
N ILE A 46 13.26 -5.92 1.57
CA ILE A 46 13.51 -7.32 1.34
C ILE A 46 13.00 -7.65 -0.08
N GLY A 47 13.70 -7.11 -1.08
CA GLY A 47 13.49 -7.42 -2.49
C GLY A 47 14.51 -8.41 -3.03
N GLY A 48 14.97 -9.34 -2.20
CA GLY A 48 15.91 -10.39 -2.56
C GLY A 48 15.89 -11.46 -1.49
N PHE A 49 15.75 -12.71 -1.90
CA PHE A 49 15.88 -13.88 -1.02
C PHE A 49 17.18 -13.75 -0.22
N ARG A 50 17.07 -13.65 1.11
CA ARG A 50 18.24 -13.61 2.00
C ARG A 50 18.47 -15.00 2.55
N SER A 51 19.28 -15.78 1.86
CA SER A 51 19.85 -16.97 2.47
C SER A 51 20.97 -16.55 3.43
N ALA A 52 20.93 -17.03 4.68
CA ALA A 52 22.01 -16.80 5.65
C ALA A 52 23.33 -17.49 5.26
N ARG A 53 23.27 -18.35 4.23
CA ARG A 53 24.37 -19.09 3.59
C ARG A 53 24.26 -18.96 2.07
N PRO A 54 25.34 -18.98 1.28
CA PRO A 54 25.21 -19.06 -0.17
C PRO A 54 24.44 -20.34 -0.54
N LEU A 55 23.39 -20.19 -1.34
CA LEU A 55 22.63 -21.31 -1.89
C LEU A 55 23.03 -21.56 -3.33
N SER A 56 22.98 -22.82 -3.77
CA SER A 56 23.06 -23.16 -5.18
C SER A 56 21.78 -22.74 -5.92
N ALA A 57 21.84 -22.74 -7.26
CA ALA A 57 20.66 -22.43 -8.06
C ALA A 57 19.49 -23.38 -7.77
N GLU A 58 19.79 -24.66 -7.55
CA GLU A 58 18.78 -25.68 -7.23
C GLU A 58 18.13 -25.46 -5.85
N GLU A 59 18.92 -25.01 -4.86
CA GLU A 59 18.41 -24.69 -3.52
C GLU A 59 17.51 -23.43 -3.54
N ILE A 60 17.82 -22.46 -4.40
CA ILE A 60 16.97 -21.26 -4.58
C ILE A 60 15.61 -21.65 -5.17
N ASP A 61 15.60 -22.50 -6.19
CA ASP A 61 14.36 -22.95 -6.84
C ASP A 61 13.45 -23.71 -5.86
N ALA A 62 14.03 -24.59 -5.03
CA ALA A 62 13.28 -25.35 -4.02
C ALA A 62 12.60 -24.44 -2.98
N GLU A 63 13.33 -23.45 -2.45
CA GLU A 63 12.82 -22.50 -1.45
C GLU A 63 11.78 -21.53 -2.06
N LEU A 64 11.95 -21.14 -3.33
CA LEU A 64 10.98 -20.32 -4.03
C LEU A 64 9.66 -21.06 -4.27
N ILE A 65 9.71 -22.35 -4.61
CA ILE A 65 8.52 -23.21 -4.76
C ILE A 65 7.77 -23.32 -3.42
N GLU A 66 8.48 -23.45 -2.30
CA GLU A 66 7.87 -23.54 -0.97
C GLU A 66 7.28 -22.19 -0.52
N GLY A 67 7.97 -21.08 -0.76
CA GLY A 67 7.59 -19.75 -0.26
C GLY A 67 6.53 -19.00 -1.08
N PHE A 68 6.45 -19.24 -2.40
CA PHE A 68 5.47 -18.57 -3.27
C PHE A 68 4.19 -19.38 -3.50
N GLY A 69 4.12 -20.61 -2.98
CA GLY A 69 3.07 -21.56 -3.29
C GLY A 69 3.25 -22.10 -4.71
N ALA A 70 3.38 -23.42 -4.83
CA ALA A 70 3.28 -24.07 -6.12
C ALA A 70 1.90 -23.76 -6.76
N PRO A 71 1.82 -23.64 -8.10
CA PRO A 71 0.55 -23.46 -8.80
C PRO A 71 -0.45 -24.59 -8.52
#